data_AF-A0A957GK94-F1
#
_entry.id   AF-A0A957GK94-F1
#
_cell.length_a   1.000
_cell.length_b   1.000
_cell.length_c   1.000
_cell.angle_alpha   90.00
_cell.angle_beta   90.00
_cell.angle_gamma   90.00
#
_symmetry.space_group_name_H-M   'P 1'
#
loop_
_entity.id
_entity.type
_entity.pdbx_description
1 polymer ?
#
loop_
_entity_poly.entity_id
_entity_poly.type
_entity_poly.pdbx_seq_one_letter_code
_entity_poly.pdbx_strand_id
1 'polypeptide(L)'
;MKGSHRIRRFISFSQSPPSEQPPSHHKPLVSTAQERWLLIAAVLLGAALRFYRLATLPPGDSYDPAFYGIDAQQILQGAWPVYLDSNFGREVLFSYLVAGLYAFLGPGTFGIHLAAAFVGVVTIPATW
;
A
#
# COMPACT_ATOMS: atom_id res chain seq x y z
N MET A 1 -41.96 -30.37 -67.30
CA MET A 1 -40.82 -30.42 -66.35
C MET A 1 -40.31 -28.99 -66.19
N LYS A 2 -40.71 -28.29 -65.11
CA LYS A 2 -39.99 -28.12 -63.83
C LYS A 2 -38.67 -27.35 -63.98
N GLY A 3 -38.60 -26.15 -63.39
CA GLY A 3 -37.36 -25.38 -63.29
C GLY A 3 -37.53 -23.98 -62.70
N SER A 4 -38.19 -23.86 -61.55
CA SER A 4 -38.28 -22.61 -60.78
C SER A 4 -36.89 -22.24 -60.23
N HIS A 5 -36.40 -21.04 -60.53
CA HIS A 5 -35.25 -20.45 -59.84
C HIS A 5 -35.73 -19.36 -58.88
N ARG A 6 -35.69 -19.71 -57.58
CA ARG A 6 -35.98 -18.82 -56.46
C ARG A 6 -34.87 -17.79 -56.31
N ILE A 7 -35.25 -16.51 -56.41
CA ILE A 7 -34.43 -15.36 -56.02
C ILE A 7 -34.33 -15.35 -54.49
N ARG A 8 -33.11 -15.51 -53.96
CA ARG A 8 -32.82 -15.39 -52.53
C ARG A 8 -32.83 -13.91 -52.14
N ARG A 9 -33.79 -13.51 -51.30
CA ARG A 9 -33.87 -12.20 -50.67
C ARG A 9 -32.79 -12.14 -49.58
N PHE A 10 -31.75 -11.34 -49.80
CA PHE A 10 -30.78 -10.98 -48.76
C PHE A 10 -31.50 -10.07 -47.75
N ILE A 11 -31.67 -10.55 -46.52
CA ILE A 11 -32.13 -9.73 -45.40
C ILE A 11 -30.90 -8.95 -44.93
N SER A 12 -30.82 -7.68 -45.34
CA SER A 12 -29.85 -6.73 -44.81
C SER A 12 -30.27 -6.34 -43.40
N PHE A 13 -29.68 -6.98 -42.39
CA PHE A 13 -29.86 -6.61 -40.99
C PHE A 13 -29.05 -5.33 -40.73
N SER A 14 -29.70 -4.17 -40.89
CA SER A 14 -29.15 -2.88 -40.46
C SER A 14 -29.15 -2.85 -38.93
N GLN A 15 -28.13 -3.42 -38.29
CA GLN A 15 -27.87 -3.12 -36.89
C GLN A 15 -27.36 -1.68 -36.83
N SER A 16 -28.20 -0.77 -36.34
CA SER A 16 -27.77 0.54 -35.88
C SER A 16 -26.62 0.34 -34.89
N PRO A 17 -25.50 1.08 -35.00
CA PRO A 17 -24.43 0.98 -34.00
C PRO A 17 -25.03 1.22 -32.61
N PRO A 18 -24.63 0.45 -31.58
CA PRO A 18 -25.07 0.70 -30.23
C PRO A 18 -24.81 2.16 -29.91
N SER A 19 -25.83 2.86 -29.40
CA SER A 19 -25.70 4.25 -28.98
C SER A 19 -24.55 4.33 -27.96
N GLU A 20 -23.41 4.84 -28.38
CA GLU A 20 -22.32 5.23 -27.50
C GLU A 20 -22.90 6.28 -26.56
N GLN A 21 -23.31 5.85 -25.37
CA GLN A 21 -23.67 6.78 -24.33
C GLN A 21 -22.41 7.57 -24.00
N PRO A 22 -22.44 8.92 -24.06
CA PRO A 22 -21.29 9.70 -23.70
C PRO A 22 -20.86 9.33 -22.28
N PRO A 23 -19.54 9.27 -22.00
CA PRO A 23 -19.04 8.89 -20.68
C PRO A 23 -19.76 9.71 -19.62
N SER A 24 -20.38 9.02 -18.66
CA SER A 24 -21.14 9.66 -17.60
C SER A 24 -20.22 10.60 -16.84
N HIS A 25 -20.46 11.91 -16.99
CA HIS A 25 -19.77 12.94 -16.23
C HIS A 25 -20.20 12.85 -14.77
N HIS A 26 -19.52 12.00 -14.01
CA HIS A 26 -19.69 11.90 -12.56
C HIS A 26 -19.09 13.18 -11.96
N LYS A 27 -19.97 14.05 -11.46
CA LYS A 27 -19.54 15.16 -10.61
C LYS A 27 -18.93 14.56 -9.33
N PRO A 28 -17.76 15.04 -8.88
CA PRO A 28 -17.17 14.55 -7.65
C PRO A 28 -18.13 14.79 -6.48
N LEU A 29 -18.21 13.82 -5.57
CA LEU A 29 -19.11 13.86 -4.41
C LEU A 29 -18.70 14.94 -3.39
N VAL A 30 -17.44 15.38 -3.43
CA VAL A 30 -16.84 16.34 -2.52
C VAL A 30 -16.00 17.35 -3.29
N SER A 31 -15.83 18.54 -2.72
CA SER A 31 -14.92 19.55 -3.26
C SER A 31 -13.46 19.22 -2.95
N THR A 32 -12.52 19.71 -3.77
CA THR A 32 -11.08 19.53 -3.54
C THR A 32 -10.61 20.02 -2.16
N ALA A 33 -11.24 21.08 -1.64
CA ALA A 33 -10.95 21.55 -0.29
C ALA A 33 -11.39 20.53 0.78
N GLN A 34 -12.58 19.94 0.61
CA GLN A 34 -13.07 18.88 1.50
C GLN A 34 -12.21 17.62 1.41
N GLU A 35 -11.77 17.20 0.22
CA GLU A 35 -10.85 16.07 0.04
C GLU A 35 -9.55 16.27 0.83
N ARG A 36 -8.95 17.47 0.76
CA ARG A 36 -7.73 17.79 1.52
C ARG A 36 -7.96 17.72 3.02
N TRP A 37 -9.08 18.23 3.53
CA TRP A 37 -9.41 18.16 4.95
C TRP A 37 -9.66 16.72 5.42
N LEU A 38 -10.33 15.91 4.60
CA LEU A 38 -10.53 14.49 4.87
C LEU A 38 -9.20 13.74 4.91
N LEU A 39 -8.28 14.03 3.97
CA LEU A 39 -6.95 13.45 3.96
C LEU A 39 -6.16 13.86 5.22
N ILE A 40 -6.15 15.14 5.58
CA ILE A 40 -5.49 15.62 6.80
C ILE A 40 -6.07 14.90 8.03
N ALA A 41 -7.40 14.79 8.13
CA ALA A 41 -8.06 14.08 9.21
C ALA A 41 -7.66 12.59 9.25
N ALA A 42 -7.56 11.93 8.09
CA ALA A 42 -7.14 10.54 8.00
C ALA A 42 -5.67 10.36 8.44
N VAL A 43 -4.77 11.27 8.05
CA VAL A 43 -3.37 11.26 8.49
C VAL A 43 -3.27 11.46 10.00
N LEU A 44 -3.97 12.45 10.55
CA LEU A 44 -3.95 12.73 11.99
C LEU A 44 -4.54 11.58 12.79
N LEU A 45 -5.65 11.00 12.34
CA LEU A 45 -6.25 9.83 12.98
C LEU A 45 -5.32 8.61 12.90
N GLY A 46 -4.74 8.37 11.73
CA GLY A 46 -3.80 7.27 11.51
C GLY A 46 -2.54 7.40 12.36
N ALA A 47 -2.04 8.62 12.56
CA ALA A 47 -0.93 8.93 13.46
C ALA A 47 -1.33 8.75 14.92
N ALA A 48 -2.46 9.32 15.36
CA ALA A 48 -2.95 9.19 16.73
C ALA A 48 -3.08 7.72 17.14
N LEU A 49 -3.68 6.88 16.28
CA LEU A 49 -3.85 5.46 16.55
C LEU A 49 -2.53 4.68 16.60
N ARG A 50 -1.57 5.00 15.71
CA ARG A 50 -0.29 4.28 15.65
C ARG A 50 0.67 4.67 16.76
N PHE A 51 0.70 5.95 17.13
CA PHE A 51 1.60 6.44 18.18
C PHE A 51 1.02 6.28 19.60
N TYR A 52 -0.28 6.03 19.72
CA TYR A 52 -0.90 5.78 21.01
C TYR A 52 -0.28 4.55 21.69
N ARG A 53 0.34 4.76 22.86
CA ARG A 53 0.95 3.69 23.68
C ARG A 53 2.00 2.84 22.95
N LEU A 54 2.69 3.41 21.96
CA LEU A 54 3.68 2.74 21.11
C LEU A 54 4.77 1.97 21.89
N ALA A 55 5.18 2.46 23.06
CA ALA A 55 6.20 1.81 23.89
C ALA A 55 5.68 0.55 24.62
N THR A 56 4.37 0.35 24.69
CA THR A 56 3.74 -0.74 25.45
C THR A 56 2.90 -1.68 24.60
N LEU A 57 2.57 -1.29 23.37
CA LEU A 57 1.75 -2.06 22.44
C LEU A 57 2.49 -2.23 21.10
N PRO A 58 2.36 -3.39 20.44
CA PRO A 58 1.79 -4.64 20.99
C PRO A 58 2.66 -5.22 22.12
N PRO A 59 2.07 -5.95 23.09
CA PRO A 59 2.83 -6.59 24.16
C PRO A 59 3.56 -7.85 23.65
N GLY A 60 4.84 -7.98 24.01
CA GLY A 60 5.64 -9.19 23.75
C GLY A 60 6.60 -9.06 22.57
N ASP A 61 7.77 -9.69 22.71
CA ASP A 61 8.78 -9.78 21.64
C ASP A 61 8.30 -10.80 20.61
N SER A 62 7.49 -10.31 19.67
CA SER A 62 6.99 -11.11 18.55
C SER A 62 8.16 -11.61 17.69
N TYR A 63 7.96 -12.73 16.99
CA TYR A 63 9.00 -13.37 16.18
C TYR A 63 9.64 -12.39 15.17
N ASP A 64 8.84 -11.60 14.47
CA ASP A 64 9.33 -10.67 13.45
C ASP A 64 10.19 -9.51 14.01
N PRO A 65 9.76 -8.77 15.06
CA PRO A 65 10.62 -7.80 15.73
C PRO A 65 11.99 -8.32 16.14
N ALA A 66 12.09 -9.59 16.57
CA ALA A 66 13.39 -10.17 16.93
C ALA A 66 14.34 -10.26 15.72
N PHE A 67 13.84 -10.68 14.56
CA PHE A 67 14.65 -10.71 13.33
C PHE A 67 15.07 -9.32 12.88
N TYR A 68 14.16 -8.34 12.87
CA TYR A 68 14.53 -6.96 12.55
C TYR A 68 15.57 -6.40 13.51
N GLY A 69 15.50 -6.76 14.80
CA GLY A 69 16.50 -6.39 15.78
C GLY A 69 17.88 -7.00 15.48
N ILE A 70 17.93 -8.28 15.13
CA ILE A 70 19.17 -8.99 14.76
C ILE A 70 19.77 -8.38 13.49
N ASP A 71 18.97 -8.19 12.45
CA ASP A 71 19.42 -7.61 11.18
C ASP A 71 19.97 -6.19 11.41
N ALA A 72 19.26 -5.38 12.18
CA ALA A 72 19.69 -4.02 12.51
C ALA A 72 21.02 -3.99 13.26
N GLN A 73 21.24 -4.91 14.20
CA GLN A 73 22.53 -5.05 14.89
C GLN A 73 23.65 -5.44 13.93
N GLN A 74 23.42 -6.39 13.01
CA GLN A 74 24.42 -6.78 12.02
C GLN A 74 24.78 -5.60 11.10
N ILE A 75 23.78 -4.83 10.65
CA ILE A 75 23.99 -3.63 9.83
C ILE A 75 24.86 -2.60 10.58
N LEU A 76 24.55 -2.33 11.85
CA LEU A 76 25.33 -1.40 12.68
C LEU A 76 26.76 -1.90 12.96
N GLN A 77 26.99 -3.21 12.92
CA GLN A 77 28.32 -3.82 13.01
C GLN A 77 29.09 -3.76 11.68
N GLY A 78 28.52 -3.17 10.63
CA GLY A 78 29.17 -2.95 9.34
C GLY A 78 28.75 -3.95 8.26
N ALA A 79 27.70 -4.74 8.46
CA ALA A 79 27.11 -5.52 7.37
C ALA A 79 26.36 -4.60 6.39
N TRP A 80 26.50 -4.89 5.09
CA TRP A 80 25.77 -4.19 4.01
C TRP A 80 24.97 -5.20 3.18
N PRO A 81 23.97 -5.88 3.78
CA PRO A 81 23.18 -6.84 3.04
C PRO A 81 22.38 -6.13 1.94
N VAL A 82 22.28 -6.78 0.78
CA VAL A 82 21.33 -6.44 -0.29
C VAL A 82 20.07 -7.31 -0.19
N TYR A 83 20.18 -8.45 0.50
CA TYR A 83 19.12 -9.41 0.76
C TYR A 83 19.35 -10.09 2.12
N LEU A 84 18.28 -10.42 2.83
CA LEU A 84 18.32 -11.08 4.14
C LEU A 84 17.79 -12.51 4.00
N ASP A 85 18.68 -13.51 4.04
CA ASP A 85 18.31 -14.92 3.93
C ASP A 85 17.57 -15.45 5.19
N SER A 86 17.69 -14.73 6.31
CA SER A 86 16.99 -15.06 7.56
C SER A 86 15.46 -14.90 7.41
N ASN A 87 14.67 -15.48 8.33
CA ASN A 87 13.20 -15.35 8.42
C ASN A 87 12.48 -15.27 7.05
N PHE A 88 12.55 -16.39 6.32
CA PHE A 88 11.91 -16.65 5.02
C PHE A 88 12.38 -15.83 3.81
N GLY A 89 13.48 -15.09 3.93
CA GLY A 89 13.95 -14.23 2.85
C GLY A 89 13.22 -12.89 2.87
N ARG A 90 13.95 -11.79 3.11
CA ARG A 90 13.38 -10.44 3.20
C ARG A 90 14.21 -9.39 2.46
N GLU A 91 13.51 -8.36 2.01
CA GLU A 91 14.11 -7.11 1.60
C GLU A 91 14.73 -6.34 2.77
N VAL A 92 15.77 -5.56 2.47
CA VAL A 92 16.63 -4.92 3.48
C VAL A 92 16.16 -3.54 3.92
N LEU A 93 15.26 -2.90 3.17
CA LEU A 93 14.94 -1.48 3.35
C LEU A 93 14.43 -1.16 4.76
N PHE A 94 13.53 -2.00 5.28
CA PHE A 94 12.99 -1.80 6.62
C PHE A 94 14.05 -2.07 7.70
N SER A 95 14.90 -3.09 7.54
CA SER A 95 16.01 -3.36 8.48
C SER A 95 17.04 -2.23 8.51
N TYR A 96 17.32 -1.56 7.39
CA TYR A 96 18.14 -0.34 7.38
C TYR A 96 17.50 0.82 8.13
N LEU A 97 16.18 1.01 7.98
CA LEU A 97 15.45 2.04 8.75
C LEU A 97 15.52 1.75 10.26
N VAL A 98 15.32 0.49 10.66
CA VAL A 98 15.46 0.07 12.06
C VAL A 98 16.89 0.25 12.56
N ALA A 99 17.91 -0.12 11.76
CA ALA A 99 19.32 0.11 12.10
C ALA A 99 19.61 1.60 12.35
N GLY A 100 19.09 2.47 11.48
CA GLY A 100 19.18 3.92 11.67
C GLY A 100 18.58 4.36 13.01
N LEU A 101 17.38 3.92 13.35
CA LEU A 101 16.76 4.24 14.64
C LEU A 101 17.53 3.66 15.83
N TYR A 102 18.07 2.44 15.71
CA TYR A 102 18.91 1.83 16.74
C TYR A 102 20.20 2.62 16.99
N ALA A 103 20.77 3.27 15.97
CA ALA A 103 21.93 4.13 16.15
C ALA A 103 21.64 5.34 17.07
N PHE A 104 20.40 5.84 17.07
CA PHE A 104 20.00 7.01 17.89
C PHE A 104 19.37 6.63 19.23
N LEU A 105 18.56 5.57 19.25
CA LEU A 105 17.72 5.20 20.40
C LEU A 105 18.27 4.00 21.18
N GLY A 106 19.27 3.32 20.63
CA GLY A 106 19.76 2.03 21.12
C GLY A 106 18.89 0.84 20.68
N PRO A 107 19.35 -0.39 20.92
CA PRO A 107 18.61 -1.60 20.58
C PRO A 107 17.35 -1.77 21.44
N GLY A 108 16.24 -2.14 20.82
CA GLY A 108 14.99 -2.47 21.52
C GLY A 108 13.75 -2.38 20.63
N THR A 109 12.64 -2.97 21.08
CA THR A 109 11.39 -3.03 20.30
C THR A 109 10.80 -1.66 19.99
N PHE A 110 11.07 -0.64 20.81
CA PHE A 110 10.61 0.73 20.58
C PHE A 110 11.04 1.28 19.22
N GLY A 111 12.31 1.11 18.83
CA GLY A 111 12.81 1.60 17.54
C GLY A 111 12.11 0.91 16.36
N ILE A 112 11.84 -0.38 16.48
CA ILE A 112 11.13 -1.15 15.45
C ILE A 112 9.67 -0.66 15.32
N HIS A 113 8.97 -0.50 16.45
CA HIS A 113 7.59 -0.03 16.44
C HIS A 113 7.50 1.42 15.92
N LEU A 114 8.48 2.26 16.26
CA LEU A 114 8.59 3.62 15.76
C LEU A 114 8.75 3.64 14.23
N ALA A 115 9.62 2.80 13.66
CA ALA A 115 9.75 2.66 12.21
C ALA A 115 8.42 2.25 11.56
N ALA A 116 7.77 1.22 12.10
CA ALA A 116 6.50 0.71 11.57
C ALA A 116 5.38 1.78 11.65
N ALA A 117 5.27 2.48 12.78
CA ALA A 117 4.31 3.56 12.97
C ALA A 117 4.54 4.70 11.97
N PHE A 118 5.80 5.13 11.81
CA PHE A 118 6.18 6.20 10.89
C PHE A 118 5.84 5.86 9.44
N VAL A 119 6.31 4.70 8.94
CA VAL A 119 6.01 4.24 7.58
C VAL A 119 4.51 4.14 7.37
N GLY A 120 3.79 3.57 8.35
CA GLY A 120 2.33 3.44 8.28
C GLY A 120 1.57 4.78 8.20
N VAL A 121 2.08 5.85 8.79
CA VAL A 121 1.49 7.20 8.67
C VAL A 121 1.81 7.82 7.30
N VAL A 122 3.06 7.70 6.84
CA VAL A 122 3.49 8.25 5.55
C VAL A 122 2.78 7.58 4.36
N THR A 123 2.39 6.31 4.48
CA THR A 123 1.64 5.62 3.44
C THR A 123 0.27 6.24 3.18
N ILE A 124 -0.41 6.81 4.19
CA ILE A 124 -1.77 7.36 4.06
C ILE A 124 -1.85 8.43 2.95
N PRO A 125 -1.05 9.50 2.95
CA PRO A 125 -1.04 10.47 1.87
C PRO A 125 -0.32 9.97 0.60
N ALA A 126 0.53 8.94 0.70
CA ALA A 126 1.23 8.40 -0.46
C ALA A 126 0.31 7.59 -1.40
N THR A 127 -0.82 7.10 -0.89
CA THR A 127 -1.79 6.28 -1.64
C THR A 127 -3.11 6.99 -1.93
N TRP A 128 -3.24 8.27 -1.60
CA TRP A 128 -4.44 9.08 -1.83
C TRP A 128 -4.33 9.87 -3.12
#